data_AF-A0A496UTZ6-F1
#
_entry.id   AF-A0A496UTZ6-F1
#
_cell.length_a   1.000
_cell.length_b   1.000
_cell.length_c   1.000
_cell.angle_alpha   90.00
_cell.angle_beta   90.00
_cell.angle_gamma   90.00
#
_symmetry.space_group_name_H-M   'P 1'
#
loop_
_entity.id
_entity.type
_entity.pdbx_description
1 polymer ?
#
loop_
_entity_poly.entity_id
_entity_poly.type
_entity_poly.pdbx_seq_one_letter_code
_entity_poly.pdbx_strand_id
1 'polypeptide(L)'
;MFPFLAEPSGYSLAAFFDGPDVAVQMKGAWGVLALFSVSALFNTVIGEELLFRGLLLPRMNGVFGKWDWLVNGFLFGLYHLSQPWTILGSGILGALFFAYPSKRYRCAWFGIIAHSGQSIFFVVLILGLVLGLA
;
A
#
# COMPACT_ATOMS: atom_id res chain seq x y z
N MET A 1 -4.12 -5.68 22.58
CA MET A 1 -4.63 -5.57 21.19
C MET A 1 -5.93 -6.34 21.13
N PHE A 2 -6.98 -5.81 20.52
CA PHE A 2 -8.27 -6.52 20.45
C PHE A 2 -8.13 -7.75 19.54
N PRO A 3 -8.48 -8.97 19.97
CA PRO A 3 -8.26 -10.19 19.18
C PRO A 3 -8.90 -10.15 17.79
N PHE A 4 -10.03 -9.47 17.63
CA PHE A 4 -10.71 -9.32 16.33
C PHE A 4 -9.98 -8.37 15.35
N LEU A 5 -9.01 -7.58 15.83
CA LEU A 5 -8.14 -6.72 15.00
C LEU A 5 -6.75 -7.35 14.79
N ALA A 6 -6.53 -8.57 15.29
CA ALA A 6 -5.29 -9.29 14.99
C ALA A 6 -5.32 -9.82 13.56
N GLU A 7 -4.15 -9.88 12.92
CA GLU A 7 -4.01 -10.57 11.64
C GLU A 7 -4.40 -12.06 11.82
N PRO A 8 -5.36 -12.59 11.02
CA PRO A 8 -5.73 -13.99 11.10
C PRO A 8 -4.59 -14.92 10.67
N SER A 9 -4.56 -16.13 11.22
CA SER A 9 -3.58 -17.14 10.81
C SER A 9 -3.68 -17.44 9.32
N GLY A 10 -2.53 -17.53 8.65
CA GLY A 10 -2.44 -17.79 7.21
C GLY A 10 -2.56 -16.55 6.30
N TYR A 11 -2.84 -15.36 6.85
CA TYR A 11 -2.91 -14.11 6.07
C TYR A 11 -1.61 -13.31 6.06
N SER A 12 -0.60 -13.75 6.82
CA SER A 12 0.69 -13.06 6.89
C SER A 12 1.44 -13.22 5.57
N LEU A 13 1.66 -12.09 4.89
CA LEU A 13 2.42 -12.04 3.64
C LEU A 13 3.89 -12.43 3.85
N ALA A 14 4.47 -12.06 4.99
CA ALA A 14 5.83 -12.45 5.34
C ALA A 14 5.94 -13.97 5.50
N ALA A 15 5.03 -14.58 6.27
CA ALA A 15 5.01 -16.03 6.44
C ALA A 15 4.75 -16.79 5.14
N PHE A 16 3.97 -16.20 4.22
CA PHE A 16 3.80 -16.75 2.87
C PHE A 16 5.13 -16.82 2.12
N PHE A 17 5.88 -15.71 2.05
CA PHE A 17 7.17 -15.69 1.33
C PHE A 17 8.26 -16.54 1.99
N ASP A 18 8.22 -16.73 3.31
CA ASP A 18 9.12 -17.63 4.05
C ASP A 18 8.74 -19.12 3.91
N GLY A 19 7.64 -19.43 3.22
CA GLY A 19 7.18 -20.80 3.01
C GLY A 19 8.17 -21.64 2.19
N PRO A 20 8.48 -22.88 2.60
CA PRO A 20 9.55 -23.69 2.01
C PRO A 20 9.34 -24.01 0.52
N ASP A 21 8.09 -24.06 0.07
CA ASP A 21 7.76 -24.40 -1.31
C ASP A 21 7.66 -23.18 -2.24
N VAL A 22 7.60 -21.95 -1.69
CA VAL A 22 7.34 -20.73 -2.48
C VAL A 22 8.49 -20.44 -3.43
N ALA A 23 9.74 -20.54 -2.98
CA ALA A 23 10.90 -20.34 -3.85
C ALA A 23 10.92 -21.32 -5.04
N VAL A 24 10.58 -22.59 -4.78
CA VAL A 24 10.52 -23.63 -5.82
C VAL A 24 9.40 -23.36 -6.83
N GLN A 25 8.20 -22.99 -6.35
CA GLN A 25 7.05 -22.71 -7.21
C GLN A 25 7.21 -21.42 -8.02
N MET A 26 7.90 -20.42 -7.47
CA MET A 26 8.07 -19.11 -8.10
C MET A 26 9.17 -19.08 -9.14
N LYS A 27 10.14 -20.01 -9.10
CA LYS A 27 11.23 -20.06 -10.08
C LYS A 27 10.68 -20.18 -11.51
N GLY A 28 10.99 -19.19 -12.35
CA GLY A 28 10.49 -19.08 -13.73
C GLY A 28 9.05 -18.57 -13.88
N ALA A 29 8.37 -18.22 -12.79
CA ALA A 29 7.00 -17.72 -12.79
C ALA A 29 6.89 -16.24 -13.24
N TRP A 30 7.42 -15.91 -14.42
CA TRP A 30 7.41 -14.55 -14.99
C TRP A 30 6.01 -13.94 -15.12
N GLY A 31 4.99 -14.77 -15.34
CA GLY A 31 3.59 -14.34 -15.36
C GLY A 31 3.13 -13.74 -14.03
N VAL A 32 3.60 -14.28 -12.89
CA VAL A 32 3.28 -13.74 -11.56
C VAL A 32 3.95 -12.39 -11.35
N LEU A 33 5.23 -12.25 -11.74
CA LEU A 33 5.93 -10.97 -11.69
C LEU A 33 5.22 -9.91 -12.54
N ALA A 34 4.81 -10.25 -13.77
CA ALA A 34 4.09 -9.34 -14.64
C ALA A 34 2.74 -8.93 -14.06
N LEU A 35 1.96 -9.91 -13.59
CA LEU A 35 0.66 -9.66 -12.96
C LEU A 35 0.79 -8.78 -11.72
N PHE A 36 1.74 -9.07 -10.84
CA PHE A 36 1.99 -8.26 -9.65
C PHE A 36 2.42 -6.84 -10.03
N SER A 37 3.33 -6.68 -11.00
CA SER A 37 3.82 -5.35 -11.41
C SER A 37 2.70 -4.48 -11.98
N VAL A 38 1.83 -5.06 -12.81
CA VAL A 38 0.64 -4.37 -13.33
C VAL A 38 -0.32 -4.04 -12.19
N SER A 39 -0.65 -5.01 -11.34
CA SER A 39 -1.52 -4.81 -10.18
C SER A 39 -1.00 -3.69 -9.28
N ALA A 40 0.30 -3.68 -8.96
CA ALA A 40 0.93 -2.69 -8.10
C ALA A 40 0.90 -1.28 -8.71
N LEU A 41 1.12 -1.15 -10.03
CA LEU A 41 0.99 0.14 -10.72
C LEU A 41 -0.44 0.69 -10.62
N PHE A 42 -1.43 -0.13 -10.99
CA PHE A 42 -2.83 0.29 -10.98
C PHE A 42 -3.35 0.51 -9.57
N ASN A 43 -2.95 -0.30 -8.59
CA ASN A 43 -3.37 -0.17 -7.21
C ASN A 43 -2.73 1.06 -6.55
N THR A 44 -1.40 1.07 -6.45
CA THR A 44 -0.68 2.10 -5.67
C THR A 44 -0.79 3.48 -6.30
N VAL A 45 -0.52 3.60 -7.61
CA VAL A 45 -0.47 4.91 -8.25
C VAL A 45 -1.87 5.42 -8.54
N ILE A 46 -2.69 4.63 -9.22
CA ILE A 46 -4.00 5.08 -9.72
C ILE A 46 -5.08 4.93 -8.65
N GLY A 47 -5.24 3.72 -8.13
CA GLY A 47 -6.31 3.36 -7.19
C GLY A 47 -6.19 4.05 -5.85
N GLU A 48 -4.96 4.25 -5.37
CA GLU A 48 -4.70 4.78 -4.04
C GLU A 48 -4.17 6.22 -4.10
N GLU A 49 -2.97 6.48 -4.60
CA GLU A 49 -2.37 7.80 -4.44
C GLU A 49 -3.03 8.90 -5.29
N LEU A 50 -3.34 8.64 -6.56
CA LEU A 50 -4.07 9.63 -7.38
C LEU A 50 -5.50 9.84 -6.88
N LEU A 51 -6.18 8.80 -6.40
CA LEU A 51 -7.50 8.94 -5.79
C LEU A 51 -7.43 9.76 -4.50
N PHE A 52 -6.66 9.32 -3.51
CA PHE A 52 -6.67 9.94 -2.20
C PHE A 52 -5.93 11.28 -2.17
N ARG A 53 -4.75 11.39 -2.79
CA ARG A 53 -3.88 12.58 -2.67
C ARG A 53 -4.04 13.50 -3.87
N GLY A 54 -4.29 12.95 -5.06
CA GLY A 54 -4.54 13.73 -6.28
C GLY A 54 -5.97 14.29 -6.38
N LEU A 55 -6.99 13.48 -6.08
CA LEU A 55 -8.39 13.86 -6.28
C LEU A 55 -9.07 14.32 -4.97
N LEU A 56 -9.04 13.50 -3.92
CA LEU A 56 -9.80 13.75 -2.69
C LEU A 56 -9.19 14.86 -1.85
N LEU A 57 -7.92 14.74 -1.47
CA LEU A 57 -7.25 15.66 -0.55
C LEU A 57 -7.38 17.14 -0.93
N PRO A 58 -7.19 17.58 -2.19
CA PRO A 58 -7.34 18.99 -2.55
C PRO A 58 -8.78 19.51 -2.39
N ARG A 59 -9.78 18.66 -2.57
CA ARG A 59 -11.22 19.01 -2.43
C ARG A 59 -11.67 19.00 -0.98
N MET A 60 -11.04 18.18 -0.15
CA MET A 60 -11.35 18.05 1.27
C MET A 60 -11.02 19.31 2.08
N ASN A 61 -10.14 20.19 1.58
CA ASN A 61 -9.80 21.43 2.26
C ASN A 61 -11.02 22.34 2.49
N GLY A 62 -11.96 22.38 1.54
CA GLY A 62 -13.18 23.19 1.66
C GLY A 62 -14.14 22.74 2.76
N VAL A 63 -14.07 21.46 3.17
CA VAL A 63 -14.95 20.86 4.19
C VAL A 63 -14.25 20.73 5.53
N PHE A 64 -12.99 20.27 5.54
CA PHE A 64 -12.25 19.91 6.74
C PHE A 64 -11.12 20.89 7.09
N GLY A 65 -10.87 21.88 6.23
CA GLY A 65 -9.89 22.95 6.47
C GLY A 65 -8.48 22.42 6.74
N LYS A 66 -7.87 22.87 7.84
CA LYS A 66 -6.49 22.48 8.19
C LYS A 66 -6.32 20.99 8.50
N TRP A 67 -7.41 20.26 8.79
CA TRP A 67 -7.42 18.86 9.20
C TRP A 67 -7.72 17.85 8.08
N ASP A 68 -7.94 18.32 6.85
CA ASP A 68 -8.19 17.48 5.66
C ASP A 68 -7.23 16.28 5.49
N TRP A 69 -5.95 16.41 5.84
CA TRP A 69 -4.94 15.37 5.73
C TRP A 69 -5.13 14.24 6.76
N LEU A 70 -5.61 14.57 7.96
CA LEU A 70 -5.99 13.55 8.96
C LEU A 70 -7.21 12.78 8.49
N VAL A 71 -8.23 13.49 7.98
CA VAL A 71 -9.44 12.86 7.46
C VAL A 71 -9.13 12.02 6.23
N ASN A 72 -8.23 12.47 5.36
CA ASN A 72 -7.77 11.72 4.20
C ASN A 72 -7.07 10.42 4.61
N GLY A 73 -6.16 10.49 5.60
CA GLY A 73 -5.54 9.30 6.18
C GLY A 73 -6.55 8.36 6.84
N PHE A 74 -7.53 8.88 7.57
CA PHE A 74 -8.61 8.07 8.15
C PHE A 74 -9.43 7.33 7.08
N LEU A 75 -9.86 8.02 6.02
CA LEU A 75 -10.57 7.41 4.89
C LEU A 75 -9.70 6.37 4.18
N PHE A 76 -8.40 6.64 4.05
CA PHE A 76 -7.44 5.70 3.49
C PHE A 76 -7.27 4.45 4.37
N GLY A 77 -7.33 4.59 5.70
CA GLY A 77 -7.44 3.45 6.61
C GLY A 77 -8.71 2.64 6.34
N LEU A 78 -9.88 3.29 6.28
CA LEU A 78 -11.16 2.63 5.99
C LEU A 78 -11.25 2.00 4.59
N TYR A 79 -10.43 2.44 3.64
CA TYR A 79 -10.30 1.76 2.34
C TYR A 79 -9.87 0.28 2.50
N HIS A 80 -9.20 -0.05 3.61
CA HIS A 80 -8.73 -1.40 3.93
C HIS A 80 -9.72 -2.21 4.77
N LEU A 81 -11.04 -1.96 4.65
CA LEU A 81 -12.06 -2.71 5.39
C LEU A 81 -12.02 -4.24 5.15
N SER A 82 -11.49 -4.69 4.01
CA SER A 82 -11.26 -6.12 3.72
C SER A 82 -10.14 -6.74 4.56
N GLN A 83 -9.26 -5.93 5.15
CA GLN A 83 -8.18 -6.34 6.04
C GLN A 83 -8.21 -5.48 7.32
N PRO A 84 -9.19 -5.66 8.21
CA PRO A 84 -9.41 -4.76 9.35
C PRO A 84 -8.19 -4.55 10.25
N TRP A 85 -7.30 -5.54 10.34
CA TRP A 85 -6.05 -5.48 11.10
C TRP A 85 -5.04 -4.45 10.56
N THR A 86 -5.15 -4.04 9.29
CA THR A 86 -4.26 -3.04 8.68
C THR A 86 -4.77 -1.61 8.78
N ILE A 87 -6.08 -1.41 9.01
CA ILE A 87 -6.77 -0.10 8.98
C ILE A 87 -6.02 0.97 9.78
N LEU A 88 -5.62 0.65 11.03
CA LEU A 88 -4.94 1.61 11.89
C LEU A 88 -3.55 1.98 11.34
N GLY A 89 -2.79 0.98 10.90
CA GLY A 89 -1.46 1.18 10.30
C GLY A 89 -1.55 1.99 9.01
N SER A 90 -2.39 1.54 8.07
CA SER A 90 -2.64 2.21 6.80
C SER A 90 -3.13 3.64 7.00
N GLY A 91 -4.01 3.88 7.98
CA GLY A 91 -4.52 5.22 8.26
C GLY A 91 -3.46 6.18 8.80
N ILE A 92 -2.63 5.72 9.75
CA ILE A 92 -1.53 6.52 10.32
C ILE A 92 -0.47 6.82 9.25
N LEU A 93 -0.03 5.80 8.51
CA LEU A 93 0.94 5.96 7.43
C LEU A 93 0.39 6.86 6.32
N GLY A 94 -0.86 6.62 5.94
CA GLY A 94 -1.59 7.38 4.94
C GLY A 94 -1.76 8.86 5.32
N ALA A 95 -1.93 9.18 6.60
CA ALA A 95 -1.99 10.55 7.08
C ALA A 95 -0.61 11.22 7.06
N LEU A 96 0.38 10.60 7.71
CA LEU A 96 1.66 11.24 8.03
C LEU A 96 2.66 11.22 6.87
N PHE A 97 2.75 10.12 6.13
CA PHE A 97 3.76 9.93 5.08
C PHE A 97 3.23 10.26 3.69
N PHE A 98 1.91 10.15 3.48
CA PHE A 98 1.32 10.41 2.16
C PHE A 98 0.54 11.72 2.12
N ALA A 99 -0.50 11.88 2.94
CA ALA A 99 -1.40 13.03 2.87
C ALA A 99 -0.75 14.33 3.36
N TYR A 100 -0.06 14.32 4.50
CA TYR A 100 0.55 15.53 5.06
C TYR A 100 1.62 16.15 4.13
N PRO A 101 2.61 15.40 3.60
CA PRO A 101 3.56 15.93 2.64
C PRO A 101 2.88 16.38 1.35
N SER A 102 1.93 15.60 0.83
CA SER A 102 1.19 15.97 -0.38
C SER A 102 0.42 17.28 -0.21
N LYS A 103 -0.17 17.53 0.97
CA LYS A 103 -0.78 18.82 1.31
C LYS A 103 0.26 19.92 1.43
N ARG A 104 1.33 19.69 2.20
CA ARG A 104 2.36 20.69 2.53
C ARG A 104 3.07 21.23 1.29
N TYR A 105 3.27 20.37 0.30
CA TYR A 105 3.93 20.69 -0.96
C TYR A 105 2.96 20.82 -2.14
N ARG A 106 1.65 20.62 -1.91
CA ARG A 106 0.58 20.67 -2.92
C ARG A 106 0.88 19.79 -4.14
N CYS A 107 1.39 18.60 -3.89
CA CYS A 107 1.96 17.73 -4.91
C CYS A 107 1.77 16.26 -4.53
N ALA A 108 1.02 15.52 -5.36
CA ALA A 108 0.75 14.09 -5.11
C ALA A 108 2.00 13.20 -5.28
N TRP A 109 3.07 13.69 -5.92
CA TRP A 109 4.29 12.91 -6.12
C TRP A 109 4.93 12.44 -4.80
N PHE A 110 4.77 13.19 -3.71
CA PHE A 110 5.28 12.75 -2.40
C PHE A 110 4.61 11.45 -1.94
N GLY A 111 3.28 11.38 -2.03
CA GLY A 111 2.54 10.17 -1.74
C GLY A 111 2.86 9.04 -2.73
N ILE A 112 2.85 9.33 -4.03
CA ILE A 112 3.15 8.36 -5.10
C ILE A 112 4.53 7.72 -4.90
N ILE A 113 5.58 8.50 -4.69
CA ILE A 113 6.94 7.99 -4.54
C ILE A 113 7.07 7.16 -3.26
N ALA A 114 6.61 7.70 -2.13
CA ALA A 114 6.71 7.03 -0.84
C ALA A 114 5.96 5.69 -0.84
N HIS A 115 4.76 5.69 -1.39
CA HIS A 115 3.92 4.50 -1.45
C HIS A 115 4.44 3.48 -2.48
N SER A 116 4.87 3.94 -3.66
CA SER A 116 5.46 3.06 -4.69
C SER A 116 6.75 2.39 -4.24
N GLY A 117 7.43 2.92 -3.21
CA GLY A 117 8.57 2.26 -2.59
C GLY A 117 8.24 0.85 -2.09
N GLN A 118 7.07 0.64 -1.48
CA GLN A 118 6.59 -0.67 -1.07
C GLN A 118 6.37 -1.60 -2.28
N SER A 119 5.74 -1.09 -3.33
CA SER A 119 5.47 -1.83 -4.56
C SER A 119 6.77 -2.26 -5.25
N ILE A 120 7.75 -1.35 -5.37
CA ILE A 120 9.07 -1.63 -5.93
C ILE A 120 9.80 -2.68 -5.09
N PHE A 121 9.77 -2.56 -3.76
CA PHE A 121 10.35 -3.57 -2.87
C PHE A 121 9.80 -4.97 -3.17
N PHE A 122 8.47 -5.12 -3.28
CA PHE A 122 7.87 -6.41 -3.61
C PHE A 122 8.16 -6.88 -5.05
N VAL A 123 8.23 -5.97 -6.04
CA VAL A 123 8.67 -6.33 -7.39
C VAL A 123 10.08 -6.93 -7.36
N VAL A 124 11.02 -6.32 -6.63
CA VAL A 124 12.39 -6.81 -6.52
C VAL A 124 12.45 -8.15 -5.79
N LEU A 125 11.69 -8.31 -4.71
CA LEU A 125 11.59 -9.57 -3.97
C LEU A 125 11.06 -10.69 -4.87
N ILE A 126 9.95 -10.45 -5.57
CA ILE A 126 9.34 -11.42 -6.49
C ILE A 126 10.30 -11.72 -7.66
N LEU A 127 11.01 -10.73 -8.18
CA LEU A 127 12.03 -10.94 -9.21
C LEU A 127 13.13 -11.89 -8.71
N GLY A 128 13.61 -11.72 -7.48
CA GLY A 128 14.57 -12.63 -6.85
C GLY A 128 14.07 -14.08 -6.81
N LEU A 129 12.82 -14.29 -6.41
CA LEU A 129 12.17 -15.61 -6.41
C LEU A 129 12.03 -16.19 -7.83
N VAL A 130 11.61 -15.37 -8.81
CA VAL A 130 11.48 -15.81 -10.21
C VAL A 130 12.82 -16.21 -10.81
N LEU A 131 13.90 -15.52 -10.45
CA LEU A 131 15.25 -15.85 -10.87
C LEU A 131 15.85 -17.05 -10.11
N GLY A 132 15.26 -17.46 -8.99
CA GLY A 132 15.79 -18.50 -8.11
C GLY A 132 17.04 -18.06 -7.35
N LEU A 133 17.11 -16.79 -6.95
CA LEU A 133 18.21 -16.19 -6.18
C LEU A 133 18.00 -16.26 -4.66
N ALA A 134 16.82 -16.70 -4.23
CA ALA A 134 16.41 -16.88 -2.84
C ALA A 134 16.06 -18.34 -2.60
#